data_AF-A0A2E8JQW1-F1
#
_entry.id   AF-A0A2E8JQW1-F1
#
_cell.length_a   1.000
_cell.length_b   1.000
_cell.length_c   1.000
_cell.angle_alpha   90.00
_cell.angle_beta   90.00
_cell.angle_gamma   90.00
#
_symmetry.space_group_name_H-M   'P 1'
#
loop_
_entity.id
_entity.type
_entity.pdbx_description
1 polymer ?
#
loop_
_entity_poly.entity_id
_entity_poly.type
_entity_poly.pdbx_seq_one_letter_code
_entity_poly.pdbx_strand_id
1 'polypeptide(L)' 'MKKSYDRGDRRRDAQLAQCERKRWFETPEAAQDAAEQRMLDNMSVDLAIYRCPLCGYWHLTRRVDDL' A
#
# COMPACT_ATOMS: atom_id res chain seq x y z
N MET A 1 -7.72 -31.59 -20.69
CA MET A 1 -8.43 -30.30 -20.49
C MET A 1 -7.39 -29.21 -20.38
N LYS A 2 -7.21 -28.40 -21.43
CA LYS A 2 -6.21 -27.31 -21.47
C LYS A 2 -6.82 -26.10 -20.78
N LYS A 3 -6.35 -25.74 -19.58
CA LYS A 3 -6.70 -24.48 -18.92
C LYS A 3 -6.07 -23.35 -19.73
N SER A 4 -6.86 -22.74 -20.60
CA SER A 4 -6.50 -21.52 -21.31
C SER A 4 -6.49 -20.39 -20.28
N TYR A 5 -5.32 -20.09 -19.71
CA TYR A 5 -5.16 -18.87 -18.93
C TYR A 5 -5.07 -17.70 -19.91
N ASP A 6 -6.14 -16.91 -19.86
CA ASP A 6 -6.40 -15.70 -20.61
C ASP A 6 -5.20 -14.74 -20.54
N ARG A 7 -4.76 -14.26 -21.71
CA ARG A 7 -3.55 -13.45 -21.88
C ARG A 7 -3.86 -11.95 -21.66
N GLY A 8 -4.55 -11.63 -20.58
CA GLY A 8 -4.79 -10.28 -20.09
C GLY A 8 -4.98 -10.35 -18.57
N ASP A 9 -3.98 -10.10 -17.74
CA ASP A 9 -3.75 -8.76 -17.19
C ASP A 9 -2.43 -8.79 -16.36
N ARG A 10 -1.28 -9.01 -17.01
CA ARG A 10 0.01 -9.17 -16.31
C ARG A 10 0.44 -7.97 -15.47
N ARG A 11 -0.14 -6.78 -15.70
CA ARG A 11 0.22 -5.56 -14.97
C ARG A 11 -0.53 -5.44 -13.65
N ARG A 12 -1.84 -5.77 -13.63
CA ARG A 12 -2.63 -5.73 -12.40
C ARG A 12 -2.17 -6.79 -11.40
N ASP A 13 -1.86 -8.01 -11.85
CA ASP A 13 -1.29 -9.07 -11.00
C ASP A 13 0.04 -8.64 -10.36
N ALA A 14 0.93 -8.00 -11.14
CA ALA A 14 2.20 -7.50 -10.63
C ALA A 14 2.03 -6.35 -9.61
N GLN A 15 1.04 -5.48 -9.82
CA GLN A 15 0.72 -4.41 -8.87
C GLN A 15 0.06 -4.93 -7.59
N LEU A 16 -0.79 -5.95 -7.67
CA LEU A 16 -1.34 -6.66 -6.51
C LEU A 16 -0.23 -7.35 -5.71
N ALA A 17 0.69 -8.05 -6.38
CA ALA A 17 1.87 -8.61 -5.73
C ALA A 17 2.75 -7.53 -5.06
N GLN A 18 2.77 -6.31 -5.60
CA GLN A 18 3.46 -5.19 -4.97
C GLN A 18 2.73 -4.68 -3.71
N CYS A 19 1.39 -4.73 -3.68
CA CYS A 19 0.61 -4.48 -2.48
C CYS A 19 0.84 -5.54 -1.40
N GLU A 20 0.92 -6.83 -1.76
CA GLU A 20 1.20 -7.93 -0.82
C GLU A 20 2.57 -7.80 -0.14
N ARG A 21 3.58 -7.27 -0.86
CA ARG A 21 4.91 -6.99 -0.29
C ARG A 21 4.95 -5.74 0.59
N LYS A 22 3.95 -4.87 0.52
CA LYS A 22 3.85 -3.68 1.36
C LYS A 22 3.00 -3.99 2.58
N ARG A 23 3.27 -3.34 3.70
CA ARG A 23 2.36 -3.38 4.84
C ARG A 23 1.04 -2.74 4.42
N TRP A 24 -0.05 -3.43 4.68
CA TRP A 24 -1.42 -3.00 4.40
C TRP A 24 -2.26 -3.14 5.66
N PHE A 25 -3.34 -2.37 5.72
CA PHE A 25 -4.24 -2.33 6.87
C PHE A 25 -5.69 -2.35 6.40
N GLU A 26 -6.55 -3.00 7.18
CA GLU A 26 -7.98 -3.13 6.87
C GLU A 26 -8.76 -1.86 7.21
N THR A 27 -8.39 -1.18 8.29
CA THR A 27 -9.03 0.04 8.77
C THR A 27 -8.12 1.26 8.61
N PRO A 28 -8.69 2.46 8.39
CA PRO A 28 -7.92 3.70 8.36
C PRO A 28 -7.24 3.98 9.70
N GLU A 29 -7.88 3.65 10.82
CA GLU A 29 -7.35 3.85 12.16
C GLU A 29 -6.05 3.05 12.38
N ALA A 30 -6.03 1.76 12.00
CA ALA A 30 -4.83 0.94 12.11
C ALA A 30 -3.71 1.40 11.19
N ALA A 31 -4.06 1.93 10.01
CA ALA A 31 -3.08 2.51 9.10
C ALA A 31 -2.49 3.80 9.68
N GLN A 32 -3.32 4.63 10.31
CA GLN A 32 -2.92 5.90 10.88
C GLN A 32 -2.01 5.68 12.09
N ASP A 33 -2.41 4.81 13.02
CA ASP A 33 -1.58 4.41 14.16
C ASP A 33 -0.21 3.91 13.70
N ALA A 34 -0.16 3.06 12.67
CA ALA A 34 1.10 2.59 12.12
C ALA A 34 1.92 3.69 11.41
N ALA A 35 1.28 4.74 10.89
CA ALA A 35 1.96 5.91 10.34
C ALA A 35 2.62 6.72 11.46
N GLU A 36 1.84 7.03 12.50
CA GLU A 36 2.25 7.79 13.68
C GLU A 36 3.40 7.08 14.41
N GLN A 37 3.27 5.78 14.66
CA GLN A 37 4.33 4.98 15.27
C GLN A 37 5.64 5.05 14.46
N ARG A 38 5.57 5.00 13.13
CA ARG A 38 6.78 5.13 12.28
C ARG A 38 7.39 6.52 12.29
N MET A 39 6.57 7.56 12.39
CA MET A 39 7.06 8.94 12.55
C MET A 39 7.71 9.13 13.92
N LEU A 40 7.18 8.48 14.96
CA LEU A 40 7.78 8.47 16.30
C LEU A 40 9.12 7.76 16.32
N ASP A 41 9.21 6.58 15.69
CA ASP A 41 10.47 5.84 15.53
C ASP A 41 11.50 6.61 14.68
N ASN A 42 11.02 7.35 13.68
CA ASN A 42 11.86 8.11 12.77
C ASN A 42 11.25 9.48 12.45
N MET A 43 11.62 10.46 13.27
CA MET A 43 11.14 11.85 13.17
C MET A 43 11.49 12.55 11.84
N SER A 44 12.34 11.94 10.99
CA SER A 44 12.69 12.47 9.67
C SER A 44 11.75 12.02 8.55
N VAL A 45 10.79 11.13 8.83
CA VAL A 45 9.80 10.70 7.85
C VAL A 45 8.43 11.24 8.20
N ASP A 46 7.77 11.83 7.20
CA ASP A 46 6.35 12.15 7.27
C ASP A 46 5.56 11.18 6.38
N LEU A 47 4.62 10.47 6.97
CA LEU A 47 3.79 9.43 6.34
C LEU A 47 2.31 9.82 6.36
N ALA A 48 1.63 9.65 5.23
CA ALA A 48 0.18 9.72 5.15
C ALA A 48 -0.41 8.35 4.83
N ILE A 49 -1.68 8.16 5.17
CA ILE A 49 -2.45 6.97 4.79
C ILE A 49 -3.25 7.24 3.52
N TYR A 50 -3.39 6.24 2.66
CA TYR A 50 -4.30 6.28 1.53
C TYR A 50 -4.93 4.91 1.27
N ARG A 51 -6.16 4.89 0.76
CA ARG A 51 -6.83 3.67 0.33
C ARG A 51 -6.41 3.34 -1.10
N CYS A 52 -5.81 2.18 -1.31
CA CYS A 52 -5.35 1.78 -2.62
C CYS A 52 -6.53 1.32 -3.51
N PRO A 53 -6.68 1.86 -4.73
CA PRO A 53 -7.77 1.46 -5.63
C PRO A 53 -7.58 0.07 -6.26
N LEU A 54 -6.40 -0.54 -6.11
CA LEU A 54 -6.07 -1.84 -6.69
C LEU A 54 -6.42 -3.00 -5.76
N CYS A 55 -5.96 -2.94 -4.51
CA CYS A 55 -6.19 -3.99 -3.51
C CYS A 55 -7.33 -3.65 -2.53
N GLY A 56 -7.77 -2.38 -2.47
CA GLY A 56 -8.83 -1.93 -1.58
C GLY A 56 -8.41 -1.63 -0.14
N TYR A 57 -7.18 -1.98 0.25
CA TYR A 57 -6.62 -1.79 1.59
C TYR A 57 -5.95 -0.42 1.78
N TRP A 58 -5.69 -0.09 3.05
CA TRP A 58 -4.96 1.12 3.44
C TRP A 58 -3.46 0.89 3.42
N HIS A 59 -2.74 1.82 2.81
CA HIS A 59 -1.28 1.81 2.75
C HIS A 59 -0.70 3.14 3.22
N LEU A 60 0.57 3.08 3.61
CA LEU A 60 1.38 4.23 3.98
C LEU A 60 2.07 4.78 2.73
N THR A 61 2.06 6.11 2.59
CA THR A 61 2.83 6.84 1.58
C THR A 61 3.63 7.95 2.26
N ARG A 62 4.79 8.30 1.72
CA ARG A 62 5.56 9.43 2.25
C ARG A 62 4.93 10.73 1.77
N ARG A 63 4.73 11.68 2.67
CA ARG A 63 4.55 13.08 2.28
C ARG A 63 5.93 13.61 1.98
N VAL A 64 6.17 13.87 0.70
CA VAL A 64 7.33 14.66 0.31
C VAL A 64 6.96 16.10 0.62
N ASP A 65 7.52 16.62 1.71
CA ASP A 65 7.60 18.06 1.92
C ASP A 65 8.62 18.56 0.89
N ASP A 66 8.11 18.98 -0.28
CA ASP A 66 8.88 19.60 -1.34
C ASP A 66 9.12 21.05 -0.91
N LEU A 67 10.15 21.26 -0.09
CA LEU A 67 10.69 22.58 0.30
C LEU A 67 12.01 22.83 -0.43
#